data_AF-A0A2E8RVK5-F1
#
_entry.id   AF-A0A2E8RVK5-F1
#
_cell.length_a   1.000
_cell.length_b   1.000
_cell.length_c   1.000
_cell.angle_alpha   90.00
_cell.angle_beta   90.00
_cell.angle_gamma   90.00
#
_symmetry.space_group_name_H-M   'P 1'
#
loop_
_entity.id
_entity.type
_entity.pdbx_description
1 polymer ?
#
loop_
_entity_poly.entity_id
_entity_poly.type
_entity_poly.pdbx_seq_one_letter_code
_entity_poly.pdbx_strand_id
1 'polypeptide(L)'
;MAEVERLYDAAALVRDLVNTPANDMGPDELEAAARDLAEAHGAKIKVIKGDSLLKQNFPMVHAVGRASVREPRLIDIRWGSTSNPRVSLVGKGVCFDTGGLNLKPGSSMLKMKKDMGGAAHVLGLASLIMDAELPVCLRVLVPAVENSIGGRAYRPGDVLPSRKGITVEIGNTDAEGRLVLADALALADSESPEVLFNMATLTGAARVALGADLPPFYTTDDVFAAELCEQGEAVNDPVWRMPFWRNYRRFLDSKIADINHISSSRYAGSITAALFLKEFVESAKLFVHFDVYAWTDRSSPGRPAGAEAQAIRAMYEVLKSRYPST
;
A
#
# COMPACT_ATOMS: atom_id res chain seq x y z
N MET A 1 6.10 20.05 -21.68
CA MET A 1 6.63 20.62 -20.42
C MET A 1 5.75 20.18 -19.25
N ALA A 2 4.43 20.42 -19.29
CA ALA A 2 3.49 19.97 -18.25
C ALA A 2 3.63 18.49 -17.82
N GLU A 3 3.72 17.53 -18.75
CA GLU A 3 3.85 16.10 -18.38
C GLU A 3 5.15 15.80 -17.60
N VAL A 4 6.26 16.45 -17.96
CA VAL A 4 7.54 16.24 -17.27
C VAL A 4 7.50 16.82 -15.87
N GLU A 5 6.90 18.00 -15.70
CA GLU A 5 6.71 18.64 -14.40
C GLU A 5 5.81 17.78 -13.50
N ARG A 6 4.68 17.31 -14.03
CA ARG A 6 3.77 16.39 -13.32
C ARG A 6 4.48 15.12 -12.83
N LEU A 7 5.26 14.48 -13.70
CA LEU A 7 6.04 13.30 -13.34
C LEU A 7 7.11 13.59 -12.29
N TYR A 8 7.74 14.77 -12.36
CA TYR A 8 8.71 15.21 -11.37
C TYR A 8 8.06 15.47 -10.01
N ASP A 9 6.96 16.21 -9.96
CA ASP A 9 6.28 16.59 -8.72
C ASP A 9 5.74 15.36 -7.98
N ALA A 10 5.17 14.39 -8.71
CA ALA A 10 4.74 13.13 -8.11
C ALA A 10 5.91 12.32 -7.53
N ALA A 11 7.04 12.26 -8.23
CA ALA A 11 8.23 11.57 -7.73
C ALA A 11 8.85 12.32 -6.53
N ALA A 12 8.86 13.65 -6.55
CA ALA A 12 9.32 14.49 -5.45
C ALA A 12 8.45 14.29 -4.21
N LEU A 13 7.11 14.29 -4.36
CA LEU A 13 6.18 14.00 -3.27
C LEU A 13 6.47 12.65 -2.62
N VAL A 14 6.66 11.59 -3.42
CA VAL A 14 7.02 10.27 -2.89
C VAL A 14 8.33 10.33 -2.11
N ARG A 15 9.35 10.98 -2.70
CA ARG A 15 10.69 11.06 -2.12
C ARG A 15 10.70 11.84 -0.81
N ASP A 16 10.00 12.96 -0.76
CA ASP A 16 9.96 13.83 0.43
C ASP A 16 9.25 13.14 1.58
N LEU A 17 8.08 12.53 1.33
CA LEU A 17 7.34 11.82 2.38
C LEU A 17 8.14 10.65 2.96
N VAL A 18 8.78 9.85 2.10
CA VAL A 18 9.56 8.67 2.53
C VAL A 18 10.91 9.04 3.16
N ASN A 19 11.53 10.14 2.73
CA ASN A 19 12.79 10.60 3.32
C ASN A 19 12.58 11.29 4.66
N THR A 20 11.41 11.89 4.90
CA THR A 20 11.13 12.58 6.16
C THR A 20 11.27 11.59 7.33
N PRO A 21 12.06 11.90 8.37
CA PRO A 21 12.19 11.07 9.57
C PRO A 21 10.84 10.79 10.23
N ALA A 22 10.64 9.60 10.79
CA ALA A 22 9.33 9.21 11.35
C ALA A 22 8.87 10.06 12.56
N ASN A 23 9.79 10.73 13.27
CA ASN A 23 9.44 11.71 14.29
C ASN A 23 8.73 12.95 13.71
N ASP A 24 8.96 13.25 12.43
CA ASP A 24 8.37 14.36 11.68
C ASP A 24 7.43 13.86 10.55
N MET A 25 7.19 12.54 10.46
CA MET A 25 6.31 11.90 9.48
C MET A 25 5.64 10.67 10.08
N GLY A 26 4.69 10.89 10.98
CA GLY A 26 3.79 9.86 11.46
C GLY A 26 2.37 10.02 10.92
N PRO A 27 1.38 9.35 11.53
CA PRO A 27 0.03 9.34 11.00
C PRO A 27 -0.60 10.73 10.84
N ASP A 28 -0.26 11.70 11.71
CA ASP A 28 -0.74 13.08 11.62
C ASP A 28 -0.15 13.84 10.43
N GLU A 29 1.16 13.76 10.21
CA GLU A 29 1.80 14.47 9.10
C GLU A 29 1.48 13.81 7.76
N LEU A 30 1.34 12.48 7.72
CA LEU A 30 0.87 11.79 6.52
C LEU A 30 -0.58 12.17 6.17
N GLU A 31 -1.44 12.38 7.18
CA GLU A 31 -2.77 12.97 6.98
C GLU A 31 -2.68 14.41 6.46
N ALA A 32 -1.79 15.24 7.00
CA ALA A 32 -1.60 16.62 6.54
C ALA A 32 -1.20 16.65 5.05
N ALA A 33 -0.19 15.85 4.65
CA ALA A 33 0.21 15.72 3.25
C ALA A 33 -0.94 15.27 2.34
N ALA A 34 -1.77 14.33 2.81
CA ALA A 34 -2.94 13.88 2.07
C ALA A 34 -4.04 14.96 1.95
N ARG A 35 -4.17 15.84 2.95
CA ARG A 35 -5.07 17.01 2.91
C ARG A 35 -4.58 18.06 1.95
N ASP A 36 -3.29 18.37 1.97
CA ASP A 36 -2.67 19.33 1.05
C ASP A 36 -2.86 18.89 -0.40
N LEU A 37 -2.62 17.60 -0.69
CA LEU A 37 -2.89 17.02 -2.00
C LEU A 37 -4.37 17.12 -2.39
N ALA A 38 -5.28 16.82 -1.47
CA ALA A 38 -6.70 16.89 -1.74
C ALA A 38 -7.16 18.33 -2.03
N GLU A 39 -6.68 19.31 -1.26
CA GLU A 39 -6.97 20.73 -1.46
C GLU A 39 -6.45 21.23 -2.82
N ALA A 40 -5.20 20.90 -3.16
CA ALA A 40 -4.56 21.30 -4.42
C ALA A 40 -5.36 20.88 -5.67
N HIS A 41 -6.09 19.76 -5.60
CA HIS A 41 -6.86 19.23 -6.73
C HIS A 41 -8.39 19.30 -6.53
N GLY A 42 -8.87 19.99 -5.49
CA GLY A 42 -10.30 20.08 -5.18
C GLY A 42 -10.98 18.74 -4.83
N ALA A 43 -10.20 17.76 -4.36
CA ALA A 43 -10.69 16.46 -3.92
C ALA A 43 -11.35 16.55 -2.53
N LYS A 44 -12.26 15.62 -2.25
CA LYS A 44 -12.87 15.47 -0.92
C LYS A 44 -12.03 14.53 -0.08
N ILE A 45 -11.78 14.86 1.17
CA ILE A 45 -11.05 14.01 2.11
C ILE A 45 -11.84 13.77 3.39
N LYS A 46 -11.91 12.50 3.83
CA LYS A 46 -12.46 12.09 5.13
C LYS A 46 -11.39 11.29 5.88
N VAL A 47 -11.34 11.46 7.20
CA VAL A 47 -10.42 10.73 8.09
C VAL A 47 -11.18 10.10 9.25
N ILE A 48 -10.81 8.86 9.56
CA ILE A 48 -11.32 8.10 10.72
C ILE A 48 -10.14 7.79 11.62
N LYS A 49 -10.16 8.26 12.87
CA LYS A 49 -8.99 8.16 13.77
C LYS A 49 -9.30 7.50 15.11
N GLY A 50 -8.27 6.92 15.72
CA GLY A 50 -8.31 6.33 17.06
C GLY A 50 -9.43 5.31 17.22
N ASP A 51 -10.16 5.36 18.34
CA ASP A 51 -11.24 4.42 18.63
C ASP A 51 -12.45 4.52 17.67
N SER A 52 -12.54 5.58 16.86
CA SER A 52 -13.56 5.67 15.81
C SER A 52 -13.33 4.64 14.70
N LEU A 53 -12.12 4.10 14.56
CA LEU A 53 -11.82 2.98 13.66
C LEU A 53 -12.64 1.74 14.04
N LEU A 54 -12.75 1.41 15.33
CA LEU A 54 -13.56 0.28 15.80
C LEU A 54 -15.04 0.50 15.47
N LYS A 55 -15.55 1.70 15.71
CA LYS A 55 -16.95 2.06 15.43
C LYS A 55 -17.29 2.00 13.93
N GLN A 56 -16.32 2.29 13.06
CA GLN A 56 -16.50 2.26 11.60
C GLN A 56 -15.99 0.95 10.96
N ASN A 57 -15.72 -0.08 11.78
CA ASN A 57 -15.30 -1.41 11.36
C ASN A 57 -13.94 -1.44 10.62
N PHE A 58 -12.91 -0.91 11.29
CA PHE A 58 -11.49 -1.02 10.92
C PHE A 58 -10.65 -1.61 12.07
N PRO A 59 -11.00 -2.82 12.53
CA PRO A 59 -10.37 -3.45 13.70
C PRO A 59 -8.87 -3.74 13.54
N MET A 60 -8.39 -4.11 12.34
CA MET A 60 -6.97 -4.44 12.13
C MET A 60 -6.12 -3.18 12.04
N VAL A 61 -6.63 -2.10 11.44
CA VAL A 61 -5.96 -0.78 11.46
C VAL A 61 -5.79 -0.29 12.90
N HIS A 62 -6.84 -0.40 13.72
CA HIS A 62 -6.77 -0.05 15.14
C HIS A 62 -5.78 -0.92 15.91
N ALA A 63 -5.87 -2.24 15.75
CA ALA A 63 -5.05 -3.20 16.49
C ALA A 63 -3.55 -3.02 16.26
N VAL A 64 -3.13 -2.74 15.01
CA VAL A 64 -1.73 -2.50 14.68
C VAL A 64 -1.24 -1.19 15.31
N GLY A 65 -1.99 -0.10 15.17
CA GLY A 65 -1.52 1.23 15.59
C GLY A 65 -1.75 1.59 17.07
N ARG A 66 -2.60 0.87 17.80
CA ARG A 66 -3.00 1.25 19.18
C ARG A 66 -1.85 1.28 20.20
N ALA A 67 -0.71 0.66 19.89
CA ALA A 67 0.47 0.67 20.75
C ALA A 67 1.19 2.01 20.76
N SER A 68 1.14 2.76 19.65
CA SER A 68 1.75 4.08 19.55
C SER A 68 1.00 5.11 20.41
N VAL A 69 1.69 6.20 20.74
CA VAL A 69 1.08 7.43 21.27
C VAL A 69 0.42 8.26 20.17
N ARG A 70 0.77 8.01 18.91
CA ARG A 70 0.23 8.67 17.73
C ARG A 70 -0.96 7.87 17.21
N GLU A 71 -2.14 8.49 17.16
CA GLU A 71 -3.37 7.77 16.88
C GLU A 71 -3.39 7.16 15.45
N PRO A 72 -3.73 5.87 15.30
CA PRO A 72 -3.94 5.29 13.99
C PRO A 72 -5.15 5.92 13.30
N ARG A 73 -5.13 5.93 11.96
CA ARG A 73 -6.22 6.47 11.16
C ARG A 73 -6.36 5.82 9.79
N LEU A 74 -7.53 5.98 9.20
CA LEU A 74 -7.80 5.70 7.80
C LEU A 74 -8.13 7.02 7.10
N ILE A 75 -7.35 7.35 6.09
CA ILE A 75 -7.53 8.50 5.21
C ILE A 75 -8.26 8.03 3.94
N ASP A 76 -9.31 8.73 3.52
CA ASP A 76 -10.15 8.44 2.35
C ASP A 76 -10.32 9.70 1.49
N ILE A 77 -9.61 9.76 0.36
CA ILE A 77 -9.70 10.84 -0.63
C ILE A 77 -10.60 10.37 -1.78
N ARG A 78 -11.47 11.26 -2.26
CA ARG A 78 -12.34 11.04 -3.42
C ARG A 78 -12.26 12.21 -4.39
N TRP A 79 -12.16 11.90 -5.67
CA TRP A 79 -12.06 12.89 -6.74
C TRP A 79 -12.74 12.37 -8.03
N GLY A 80 -13.18 13.29 -8.89
CA GLY A 80 -13.78 12.98 -10.18
C GLY A 80 -15.28 12.68 -10.15
N SER A 81 -15.87 12.48 -11.33
CA SER A 81 -17.31 12.25 -11.48
C SER A 81 -17.69 10.81 -11.13
N THR A 82 -18.81 10.62 -10.42
CA THR A 82 -19.37 9.29 -10.11
C THR A 82 -19.87 8.53 -11.34
N SER A 83 -20.00 9.19 -12.50
CA SER A 83 -20.32 8.55 -13.78
C SER A 83 -19.11 7.89 -14.44
N ASN A 84 -17.90 8.25 -14.03
CA ASN A 84 -16.67 7.74 -14.62
C ASN A 84 -16.29 6.35 -14.04
N PRO A 85 -15.45 5.56 -14.74
CA PRO A 85 -14.93 4.30 -14.24
C PRO A 85 -14.28 4.46 -12.86
N ARG A 86 -14.62 3.56 -11.92
CA ARG A 86 -14.09 3.61 -10.55
C ARG A 86 -12.69 3.03 -10.50
N VAL A 87 -11.75 3.84 -10.03
CA VAL A 87 -10.34 3.47 -9.84
C VAL A 87 -9.99 3.70 -8.37
N SER A 88 -9.62 2.64 -7.66
CA SER A 88 -9.31 2.68 -6.23
C SER A 88 -7.83 2.35 -5.98
N LEU A 89 -7.15 3.24 -5.25
CA LEU A 89 -5.75 3.08 -4.85
C LEU A 89 -5.68 2.87 -3.34
N VAL A 90 -4.93 1.87 -2.89
CA VAL A 90 -4.73 1.60 -1.46
C VAL A 90 -3.24 1.58 -1.12
N GLY A 91 -2.80 2.41 -0.18
CA GLY A 91 -1.38 2.53 0.16
C GLY A 91 -1.07 2.14 1.60
N LYS A 92 -0.10 1.24 1.82
CA LYS A 92 0.39 0.91 3.17
C LYS A 92 1.01 2.16 3.81
N GLY A 93 0.40 2.68 4.88
CA GLY A 93 0.85 3.87 5.60
C GLY A 93 1.48 3.59 6.97
N VAL A 94 2.35 2.58 7.07
CA VAL A 94 3.05 2.29 8.34
C VAL A 94 4.21 3.28 8.48
N CYS A 95 3.98 4.38 9.18
CA CYS A 95 4.91 5.50 9.25
C CYS A 95 6.23 5.14 9.95
N PHE A 96 6.16 4.21 10.91
CA PHE A 96 7.32 3.55 11.45
C PHE A 96 6.96 2.13 11.87
N ASP A 97 7.89 1.20 11.64
CA ASP A 97 7.72 -0.21 11.95
C ASP A 97 8.85 -0.74 12.82
N THR A 98 8.56 -0.94 14.11
CA THR A 98 9.48 -1.63 15.03
C THR A 98 9.38 -3.14 14.89
N GLY A 99 8.37 -3.65 14.20
CA GLY A 99 7.91 -5.03 14.20
C GLY A 99 6.95 -5.39 15.33
N GLY A 100 6.52 -4.41 16.15
CA GLY A 100 5.73 -4.68 17.35
C GLY A 100 6.48 -5.58 18.35
N LEU A 101 5.75 -6.49 19.01
CA LEU A 101 6.35 -7.40 20.00
C LEU A 101 7.34 -8.41 19.39
N ASN A 102 7.20 -8.73 18.11
CA ASN A 102 8.22 -9.40 17.31
C ASN A 102 9.26 -8.40 16.80
N LEU A 103 9.99 -7.81 17.74
CA LEU A 103 10.90 -6.70 17.51
C LEU A 103 11.94 -6.98 16.42
N LYS A 104 12.05 -6.08 15.46
CA LYS A 104 13.12 -6.10 14.45
C LYS A 104 14.49 -5.92 15.10
N PRO A 105 15.54 -6.61 14.60
CA PRO A 105 16.92 -6.23 14.88
C PRO A 105 17.20 -4.80 14.41
N GLY A 106 18.11 -4.08 15.09
CA GLY A 106 18.39 -2.67 14.81
C GLY A 106 18.78 -2.38 13.35
N SER A 107 19.53 -3.27 12.70
CA SER A 107 19.92 -3.13 11.30
C SER A 107 18.73 -3.19 10.33
N SER A 108 17.74 -4.05 10.62
CA SER A 108 16.50 -4.14 9.85
C SER A 108 15.55 -2.97 10.14
N MET A 109 15.60 -2.40 11.35
CA MET A 109 14.76 -1.28 11.76
C MET A 109 15.24 0.08 11.23
N LEU A 110 16.54 0.24 10.96
CA LEU A 110 17.17 1.52 10.61
C LEU A 110 16.47 2.29 9.48
N LYS A 111 15.88 1.59 8.51
CA LYS A 111 15.21 2.21 7.35
C LYS A 111 13.68 2.26 7.47
N MET A 112 13.08 1.84 8.59
CA MET A 112 11.63 1.62 8.69
C MET A 112 10.78 2.89 8.68
N LYS A 113 11.38 4.09 8.64
CA LYS A 113 10.66 5.31 8.22
C LYS A 113 10.05 5.17 6.82
N LYS A 114 10.66 4.32 5.96
CA LYS A 114 10.19 4.10 4.59
C LYS A 114 8.96 3.22 4.50
N ASP A 115 8.47 2.67 5.62
CA ASP A 115 7.44 1.64 5.59
C ASP A 115 6.02 2.17 5.29
N MET A 116 5.91 3.50 5.16
CA MET A 116 4.79 4.23 4.59
C MET A 116 4.96 4.50 3.09
N GLY A 117 5.98 3.89 2.46
CA GLY A 117 6.27 4.07 1.03
C GLY A 117 5.09 3.72 0.14
N GLY A 118 4.32 2.70 0.50
CA GLY A 118 3.08 2.36 -0.22
C GLY A 118 2.07 3.51 -0.25
N ALA A 119 1.86 4.19 0.88
CA ALA A 119 1.03 5.38 0.98
C ALA A 119 1.58 6.54 0.14
N ALA A 120 2.87 6.81 0.23
CA ALA A 120 3.51 7.85 -0.56
C ALA A 120 3.32 7.62 -2.07
N HIS A 121 3.50 6.37 -2.53
CA HIS A 121 3.35 6.02 -3.94
C HIS A 121 1.91 6.20 -4.44
N VAL A 122 0.90 5.79 -3.68
CA VAL A 122 -0.49 6.01 -4.11
C VAL A 122 -0.89 7.48 -4.07
N LEU A 123 -0.33 8.29 -3.15
CA LEU A 123 -0.53 9.75 -3.15
C LEU A 123 0.15 10.39 -4.36
N GLY A 124 1.38 9.98 -4.70
CA GLY A 124 2.09 10.43 -5.91
C GLY A 124 1.32 10.09 -7.18
N LEU A 125 0.84 8.86 -7.32
CA LEU A 125 0.03 8.45 -8.46
C LEU A 125 -1.34 9.14 -8.50
N ALA A 126 -1.97 9.39 -7.34
CA ALA A 126 -3.19 10.17 -7.29
C ALA A 126 -2.97 11.62 -7.77
N SER A 127 -1.84 12.24 -7.41
CA SER A 127 -1.44 13.55 -7.93
C SER A 127 -1.32 13.52 -9.45
N LEU A 128 -0.64 12.52 -10.03
CA LEU A 128 -0.57 12.34 -11.49
C LEU A 128 -1.97 12.26 -12.14
N ILE A 129 -2.84 11.41 -11.59
CA ILE A 129 -4.20 11.19 -12.12
C ILE A 129 -5.03 12.47 -12.07
N MET A 130 -5.00 13.19 -10.95
CA MET A 130 -5.80 14.39 -10.74
C MET A 130 -5.27 15.58 -11.54
N ASP A 131 -3.95 15.77 -11.60
CA ASP A 131 -3.33 16.81 -12.41
C ASP A 131 -3.57 16.57 -13.91
N ALA A 132 -3.58 15.30 -14.34
CA ALA A 132 -3.93 14.89 -15.70
C ALA A 132 -5.41 14.97 -16.04
N GLU A 133 -6.26 15.24 -15.04
CA GLU A 133 -7.70 15.23 -15.17
C GLU A 133 -8.23 13.96 -15.85
N LEU A 134 -7.64 12.79 -15.52
CA LEU A 134 -8.09 11.54 -16.15
C LEU A 134 -9.58 11.33 -15.84
N PRO A 135 -10.39 10.86 -16.81
CA PRO A 135 -11.83 10.69 -16.66
C PRO A 135 -12.17 9.45 -15.82
N VAL A 136 -11.81 9.46 -14.52
CA VAL A 136 -12.02 8.39 -13.55
C VAL A 136 -12.76 8.89 -12.31
N CYS A 137 -13.46 7.99 -11.62
CA CYS A 137 -13.96 8.20 -10.27
C CYS A 137 -12.88 7.66 -9.31
N LEU A 138 -11.94 8.54 -8.92
CA LEU A 138 -10.78 8.19 -8.11
C LEU A 138 -11.15 8.07 -6.63
N ARG A 139 -10.66 7.01 -5.99
CA ARG A 139 -10.63 6.87 -4.54
C ARG A 139 -9.24 6.47 -4.06
N VAL A 140 -8.73 7.14 -3.04
CA VAL A 140 -7.42 6.81 -2.43
C VAL A 140 -7.63 6.50 -0.95
N LEU A 141 -7.16 5.34 -0.51
CA LEU A 141 -7.27 4.88 0.86
C LEU A 141 -5.89 4.65 1.46
N VAL A 142 -5.61 5.30 2.60
CA VAL A 142 -4.34 5.15 3.32
C VAL A 142 -4.63 4.83 4.79
N PRO A 143 -4.48 3.56 5.22
CA PRO A 143 -4.39 3.23 6.63
C PRO A 143 -3.03 3.68 7.18
N ALA A 144 -3.02 4.78 7.93
CA ALA A 144 -1.84 5.40 8.51
C ALA A 144 -1.69 5.01 10.00
N VAL A 145 -0.59 4.34 10.33
CA VAL A 145 -0.32 3.80 11.67
C VAL A 145 1.18 3.85 12.00
N GLU A 146 1.53 3.62 13.25
CA GLU A 146 2.87 3.13 13.63
C GLU A 146 2.74 1.74 14.26
N ASN A 147 3.60 0.81 13.87
CA ASN A 147 3.68 -0.50 14.51
C ASN A 147 4.73 -0.45 15.63
N SER A 148 4.26 -0.12 16.82
CA SER A 148 5.11 0.14 17.99
C SER A 148 5.08 -0.99 19.02
N ILE A 149 6.11 -1.06 19.85
CA ILE A 149 6.08 -1.81 21.11
C ILE A 149 5.43 -0.96 22.19
N GLY A 150 4.54 -1.57 22.98
CA GLY A 150 3.98 -0.94 24.17
C GLY A 150 3.00 -1.86 24.88
N GLY A 151 2.50 -1.44 26.04
CA GLY A 151 1.53 -2.23 26.82
C GLY A 151 0.22 -2.53 26.09
N ARG A 152 -0.12 -1.74 25.07
CA ARG A 152 -1.30 -1.94 24.20
C ARG A 152 -1.01 -2.71 22.92
N ALA A 153 0.22 -3.18 22.68
CA ALA A 153 0.53 -3.95 21.48
C ALA A 153 -0.34 -5.21 21.36
N TYR A 154 -0.76 -5.51 20.14
CA TYR A 154 -1.33 -6.81 19.79
C TYR A 154 -0.21 -7.87 19.80
N ARG A 155 -0.59 -9.15 19.92
CA ARG A 155 0.33 -10.24 20.30
C ARG A 155 0.27 -11.39 19.30
N PRO A 156 1.38 -12.14 19.14
CA PRO A 156 1.29 -13.47 18.55
C PRO A 156 0.27 -14.34 19.29
N GLY A 157 -0.57 -15.03 18.54
CA GLY A 157 -1.70 -15.82 19.03
C GLY A 157 -3.00 -15.04 19.19
N ASP A 158 -3.00 -13.70 19.09
CA ASP A 158 -4.25 -12.94 19.00
C ASP A 158 -5.02 -13.36 17.74
N VAL A 159 -6.36 -13.32 17.81
CA VAL A 159 -7.25 -13.46 16.65
C VAL A 159 -7.98 -12.14 16.45
N LEU A 160 -7.73 -11.47 15.34
CA LEU A 160 -8.33 -10.19 15.02
C LEU A 160 -9.52 -10.39 14.06
N PRO A 161 -10.68 -9.78 14.32
CA PRO A 161 -11.71 -9.65 13.29
C PRO A 161 -11.19 -8.70 12.19
N SER A 162 -11.69 -8.85 10.97
CA SER A 162 -11.47 -7.93 9.86
C SER A 162 -12.75 -7.24 9.44
N ARG A 163 -12.63 -6.14 8.69
CA ARG A 163 -13.76 -5.47 8.04
C ARG A 163 -14.59 -6.41 7.17
N LYS A 164 -13.94 -7.36 6.47
CA LYS A 164 -14.59 -8.34 5.59
C LYS A 164 -15.33 -9.44 6.37
N GLY A 165 -15.15 -9.52 7.69
CA GLY A 165 -15.72 -10.58 8.53
C GLY A 165 -14.85 -11.83 8.62
N ILE A 166 -13.70 -11.86 7.96
CA ILE A 166 -12.68 -12.92 8.07
C ILE A 166 -11.93 -12.73 9.39
N THR A 167 -11.76 -13.79 10.17
CA THR A 167 -10.93 -13.80 11.37
C THR A 167 -9.47 -14.14 11.05
N VAL A 168 -8.53 -13.39 11.63
CA VAL A 168 -7.09 -13.46 11.29
C VAL A 168 -6.26 -13.78 12.53
N GLU A 169 -5.59 -14.94 12.52
CA GLU A 169 -4.61 -15.31 13.54
C GLU A 169 -3.30 -14.54 13.33
N ILE A 170 -2.77 -14.02 14.45
CA ILE A 170 -1.52 -13.28 14.47
C ILE A 170 -0.35 -14.22 14.73
N GLY A 171 0.42 -14.61 13.71
CA GLY A 171 1.65 -15.38 13.93
C GLY A 171 2.91 -14.53 14.19
N ASN A 172 3.03 -13.32 13.62
CA ASN A 172 4.17 -12.43 13.84
C ASN A 172 3.75 -10.96 13.66
N THR A 173 3.93 -10.12 14.68
CA THR A 173 3.54 -8.70 14.63
C THR A 173 4.36 -7.84 13.66
N ASP A 174 5.44 -8.38 13.08
CA ASP A 174 6.26 -7.76 12.03
C ASP A 174 5.70 -7.97 10.61
N ALA A 175 4.51 -8.59 10.50
CA ALA A 175 3.76 -8.73 9.25
C ALA A 175 2.48 -7.87 9.29
N GLU A 176 2.55 -6.71 9.93
CA GLU A 176 1.45 -5.76 10.18
C GLU A 176 0.86 -5.15 8.90
N GLY A 177 1.69 -4.87 7.90
CA GLY A 177 1.29 -4.11 6.72
C GLY A 177 0.11 -4.74 5.98
N ARG A 178 0.07 -6.07 5.91
CA ARG A 178 -1.03 -6.79 5.27
C ARG A 178 -2.33 -6.72 6.07
N LEU A 179 -2.26 -6.59 7.40
CA LEU A 179 -3.43 -6.45 8.27
C LEU A 179 -4.10 -5.10 8.04
N VAL A 180 -3.33 -4.01 8.03
CA VAL A 180 -3.89 -2.68 7.80
C VAL A 180 -4.43 -2.51 6.37
N LEU A 181 -3.75 -3.12 5.40
CA LEU A 181 -4.22 -3.16 4.01
C LEU A 181 -5.49 -3.97 3.84
N ALA A 182 -5.64 -5.10 4.53
CA ALA A 182 -6.81 -5.97 4.38
C ALA A 182 -8.14 -5.25 4.71
N ASP A 183 -8.16 -4.44 5.78
CA ASP A 183 -9.31 -3.61 6.13
C ASP A 183 -9.59 -2.51 5.08
N ALA A 184 -8.54 -1.87 4.56
CA ALA A 184 -8.66 -0.82 3.54
C ALA A 184 -9.07 -1.38 2.16
N LEU A 185 -8.54 -2.54 1.77
CA LEU A 185 -8.90 -3.27 0.56
C LEU A 185 -10.37 -3.70 0.60
N ALA A 186 -10.84 -4.26 1.72
CA ALA A 186 -12.24 -4.63 1.88
C ALA A 186 -13.18 -3.42 1.76
N LEU A 187 -12.76 -2.23 2.22
CA LEU A 187 -13.52 -1.00 2.01
C LEU A 187 -13.53 -0.57 0.54
N ALA A 188 -12.39 -0.63 -0.13
CA ALA A 188 -12.28 -0.27 -1.54
C ALA A 188 -13.13 -1.21 -2.43
N ASP A 189 -13.04 -2.50 -2.17
CA ASP A 189 -13.72 -3.57 -2.91
C ASP A 189 -15.25 -3.46 -2.81
N SER A 190 -15.77 -2.93 -1.70
CA SER A 190 -17.22 -2.78 -1.48
C SER A 190 -17.94 -1.87 -2.50
N GLU A 191 -17.20 -1.07 -3.27
CA GLU A 191 -17.75 -0.23 -4.35
C GLU A 191 -17.59 -0.87 -5.75
N SER A 192 -17.17 -2.14 -5.80
CA SER A 192 -16.94 -2.93 -7.02
C SER A 192 -16.16 -2.14 -8.08
N PRO A 193 -14.94 -1.66 -7.76
CA PRO A 193 -14.20 -0.81 -8.68
C PRO A 193 -13.81 -1.56 -9.96
N GLU A 194 -13.62 -0.81 -11.05
CA GLU A 194 -13.09 -1.38 -12.27
C GLU A 194 -11.62 -1.77 -12.09
N VAL A 195 -10.86 -0.91 -11.42
CA VAL A 195 -9.47 -1.16 -11.05
C VAL A 195 -9.31 -0.92 -9.55
N LEU A 196 -8.89 -1.94 -8.82
CA LEU A 196 -8.39 -1.82 -7.46
C LEU A 196 -6.93 -2.22 -7.46
N PHE A 197 -6.05 -1.32 -7.01
CA PHE A 197 -4.69 -1.72 -6.73
C PHE A 197 -4.19 -1.21 -5.40
N ASN A 198 -3.17 -1.88 -4.88
CA ASN A 198 -2.47 -1.43 -3.70
C ASN A 198 -0.96 -1.45 -3.87
N MET A 199 -0.29 -0.51 -3.20
CA MET A 199 1.17 -0.43 -3.14
C MET A 199 1.61 -0.54 -1.68
N ALA A 200 2.66 -1.33 -1.43
CA ALA A 200 3.14 -1.57 -0.08
C ALA A 200 4.63 -1.92 -0.08
N THR A 201 5.35 -1.44 0.94
CA THR A 201 6.66 -1.97 1.33
C THR A 201 6.43 -3.22 2.18
N LEU A 202 6.04 -4.33 1.55
CA LEU A 202 5.36 -5.41 2.26
C LEU A 202 6.29 -6.52 2.70
N THR A 203 7.25 -6.94 1.87
CA THR A 203 8.06 -8.12 2.20
C THR A 203 9.55 -7.97 1.95
N GLY A 204 10.36 -8.48 2.88
CA GLY A 204 11.78 -8.72 2.63
C GLY A 204 12.03 -9.80 1.58
N ALA A 205 11.10 -10.75 1.42
CA ALA A 205 11.21 -11.87 0.48
C ALA A 205 11.21 -11.43 -0.99
N ALA A 206 10.43 -10.39 -1.35
CA ALA A 206 10.44 -9.77 -2.67
C ALA A 206 11.85 -9.33 -3.08
N ARG A 207 12.54 -8.64 -2.17
CA ARG A 207 13.90 -8.11 -2.40
C ARG A 207 14.96 -9.19 -2.51
N VAL A 208 14.80 -10.31 -1.81
CA VAL A 208 15.70 -11.47 -1.95
C VAL A 208 15.58 -12.06 -3.36
N ALA A 209 14.38 -12.06 -3.94
CA ALA A 209 14.13 -12.61 -5.27
C ALA A 209 14.53 -11.65 -6.41
N LEU A 210 14.20 -10.37 -6.31
CA LEU A 210 14.30 -9.41 -7.43
C LEU A 210 15.23 -8.22 -7.18
N GLY A 211 15.86 -8.15 -6.00
CA GLY A 211 16.70 -7.01 -5.62
C GLY A 211 15.89 -5.78 -5.20
N ALA A 212 16.55 -4.63 -5.14
CA ALA A 212 15.98 -3.36 -4.68
C ALA A 212 15.24 -2.58 -5.79
N ASP A 213 15.67 -2.76 -7.04
CA ASP A 213 15.34 -1.84 -8.13
C ASP A 213 14.17 -2.31 -9.00
N LEU A 214 13.76 -3.57 -8.90
CA LEU A 214 12.71 -4.19 -9.72
C LEU A 214 11.53 -4.61 -8.84
N PRO A 215 10.48 -3.78 -8.71
CA PRO A 215 9.30 -4.10 -7.90
C PRO A 215 8.53 -5.30 -8.47
N PRO A 216 8.27 -6.35 -7.66
CA PRO A 216 7.27 -7.33 -8.03
C PRO A 216 5.87 -6.75 -7.97
N PHE A 217 5.04 -7.19 -8.91
CA PHE A 217 3.60 -6.99 -8.87
C PHE A 217 2.84 -8.30 -9.10
N TYR A 218 1.60 -8.33 -8.62
CA TYR A 218 0.68 -9.44 -8.74
C TYR A 218 -0.62 -8.91 -9.34
N THR A 219 -1.26 -9.68 -10.23
CA THR A 219 -2.55 -9.29 -10.81
C THR A 219 -3.40 -10.51 -11.15
N THR A 220 -4.71 -10.32 -11.12
CA THR A 220 -5.71 -11.31 -11.53
C THR A 220 -5.89 -11.42 -13.05
N ASP A 221 -5.28 -10.52 -13.82
CA ASP A 221 -5.49 -10.40 -15.26
C ASP A 221 -4.17 -10.47 -16.05
N ASP A 222 -4.09 -11.42 -16.98
CA ASP A 222 -2.89 -11.68 -17.79
C ASP A 222 -2.63 -10.59 -18.83
N VAL A 223 -3.70 -10.01 -19.40
CA VAL A 223 -3.61 -8.96 -20.44
C VAL A 223 -3.09 -7.66 -19.82
N PHE A 224 -3.66 -7.26 -18.69
CA PHE A 224 -3.17 -6.13 -17.90
C PHE A 224 -1.72 -6.33 -17.47
N ALA A 225 -1.32 -7.56 -17.10
CA ALA A 225 0.05 -7.80 -16.70
C ALA A 225 1.05 -7.56 -17.84
N ALA A 226 0.71 -8.00 -19.05
CA ALA A 226 1.54 -7.76 -20.23
C ALA A 226 1.62 -6.27 -20.57
N GLU A 227 0.47 -5.58 -20.56
CA GLU A 227 0.39 -4.13 -20.81
C GLU A 227 1.24 -3.33 -19.81
N LEU A 228 1.15 -3.65 -18.51
CA LEU A 228 1.90 -2.95 -17.48
C LEU A 228 3.42 -3.17 -17.62
N CYS A 229 3.85 -4.39 -17.95
CA CYS A 229 5.27 -4.65 -18.22
C CYS A 229 5.78 -3.85 -19.43
N GLU A 230 5.01 -3.83 -20.52
CA GLU A 230 5.34 -3.08 -21.73
C GLU A 230 5.45 -1.57 -21.45
N GLN A 231 4.46 -0.99 -20.76
CA GLN A 231 4.50 0.42 -20.38
C GLN A 231 5.66 0.72 -19.43
N GLY A 232 5.92 -0.16 -18.45
CA GLY A 232 7.04 0.00 -17.53
C GLY A 232 8.40 0.04 -18.23
N GLU A 233 8.62 -0.81 -19.23
CA GLU A 233 9.81 -0.75 -20.08
C GLU A 233 9.86 0.55 -20.89
N ALA A 234 8.75 0.92 -21.55
CA ALA A 234 8.67 2.11 -22.39
C ALA A 234 8.98 3.41 -21.65
N VAL A 235 8.57 3.51 -20.37
CA VAL A 235 8.84 4.69 -19.54
C VAL A 235 10.07 4.57 -18.66
N ASN A 236 10.84 3.47 -18.70
CA ASN A 236 11.97 3.25 -17.79
C ASN A 236 11.57 3.25 -16.30
N ASP A 237 10.45 2.58 -16.01
CA ASP A 237 9.93 2.28 -14.68
C ASP A 237 9.54 0.78 -14.63
N PRO A 238 10.52 -0.14 -14.73
CA PRO A 238 10.26 -1.56 -14.95
C PRO A 238 9.65 -2.22 -13.73
N VAL A 239 8.78 -3.20 -13.96
CA VAL A 239 8.14 -4.03 -12.94
C VAL A 239 8.20 -5.49 -13.34
N TRP A 240 8.06 -6.40 -12.37
CA TRP A 240 8.12 -7.84 -12.65
C TRP A 240 6.88 -8.58 -12.13
N ARG A 241 6.23 -9.34 -13.01
CA ARG A 241 5.05 -10.10 -12.64
C ARG A 241 5.41 -11.32 -11.79
N MET A 242 4.81 -11.41 -10.62
CA MET A 242 4.82 -12.59 -9.76
C MET A 242 3.43 -13.28 -9.79
N PRO A 243 3.37 -14.62 -9.65
CA PRO A 243 2.12 -15.35 -9.77
C PRO A 243 1.30 -15.36 -8.47
N PHE A 244 -0.02 -15.33 -8.59
CA PHE A 244 -0.94 -15.78 -7.52
C PHE A 244 -1.01 -17.30 -7.49
N TRP A 245 0.08 -17.95 -7.08
CA TRP A 245 0.17 -19.41 -7.07
C TRP A 245 -0.74 -20.03 -5.99
N ARG A 246 -1.98 -20.37 -6.37
CA ARG A 246 -3.06 -20.80 -5.46
C ARG A 246 -2.67 -21.91 -4.48
N ASN A 247 -1.81 -22.84 -4.86
CA ASN A 247 -1.40 -23.95 -3.99
C ASN A 247 -0.64 -23.50 -2.72
N TYR A 248 -0.12 -22.27 -2.69
CA TYR A 248 0.52 -21.71 -1.49
C TYR A 248 -0.48 -21.10 -0.51
N ARG A 249 -1.77 -20.99 -0.86
CA ARG A 249 -2.81 -20.52 0.07
C ARG A 249 -2.90 -21.37 1.34
N ARG A 250 -2.68 -22.69 1.23
CA ARG A 250 -2.64 -23.61 2.38
C ARG A 250 -1.58 -23.26 3.43
N PHE A 251 -0.56 -22.50 3.06
CA PHE A 251 0.46 -22.08 4.03
C PHE A 251 -0.06 -21.01 5.00
N LEU A 252 -1.20 -20.38 4.67
CA LEU A 252 -1.88 -19.40 5.50
C LEU A 252 -3.02 -20.03 6.33
N ASP A 253 -3.18 -21.35 6.35
CA ASP A 253 -4.24 -21.98 7.13
C ASP A 253 -4.00 -21.81 8.63
N SER A 254 -5.05 -21.44 9.37
CA SER A 254 -5.04 -21.32 10.82
C SER A 254 -5.85 -22.47 11.46
N LYS A 255 -5.49 -22.82 12.70
CA LYS A 255 -6.25 -23.79 13.50
C LYS A 255 -7.32 -23.15 14.37
N ILE A 256 -7.29 -21.82 14.54
CA ILE A 256 -8.12 -21.09 15.50
C ILE A 256 -8.83 -19.86 14.88
N ALA A 257 -8.55 -19.56 13.62
CA ALA A 257 -9.15 -18.49 12.83
C ALA A 257 -9.36 -18.96 11.39
N ASP A 258 -9.97 -18.13 10.54
CA ASP A 258 -10.17 -18.45 9.12
C ASP A 258 -8.85 -18.45 8.33
N ILE A 259 -7.90 -17.61 8.74
CA ILE A 259 -6.58 -17.48 8.11
C ILE A 259 -5.51 -17.03 9.11
N ASN A 260 -4.28 -17.45 8.92
CA ASN A 260 -3.11 -16.88 9.57
C ASN A 260 -2.46 -15.87 8.61
N HIS A 261 -2.12 -14.68 9.10
CA HIS A 261 -1.51 -13.67 8.24
C HIS A 261 -0.04 -13.96 7.89
N ILE A 262 0.61 -14.93 8.55
CA ILE A 262 1.93 -15.42 8.14
C ILE A 262 1.86 -16.83 7.54
N SER A 263 2.86 -17.12 6.70
CA SER A 263 3.05 -18.44 6.11
C SER A 263 3.70 -19.41 7.09
N SER A 264 3.20 -20.64 7.15
CA SER A 264 3.86 -21.77 7.82
C SER A 264 5.14 -22.25 7.11
N SER A 265 5.35 -21.83 5.87
CA SER A 265 6.57 -22.07 5.08
C SER A 265 7.50 -20.85 5.10
N ARG A 266 8.82 -21.10 5.16
CA ARG A 266 9.86 -20.06 5.01
C ARG A 266 10.05 -19.60 3.56
N TYR A 267 9.51 -20.34 2.60
CA TYR A 267 9.61 -20.04 1.18
C TYR A 267 8.40 -19.24 0.69
N ALA A 268 8.57 -18.53 -0.43
CA ALA A 268 7.49 -17.82 -1.11
C ALA A 268 6.79 -16.74 -0.27
N GLY A 269 7.53 -16.05 0.61
CA GLY A 269 7.00 -15.00 1.49
C GLY A 269 6.27 -13.87 0.74
N SER A 270 6.81 -13.45 -0.41
CA SER A 270 6.19 -12.44 -1.28
C SER A 270 4.84 -12.92 -1.84
N ILE A 271 4.80 -14.17 -2.35
CA ILE A 271 3.58 -14.75 -2.93
C ILE A 271 2.51 -14.98 -1.86
N THR A 272 2.89 -15.49 -0.69
CA THR A 272 1.94 -15.74 0.41
C THR A 272 1.39 -14.44 1.00
N ALA A 273 2.18 -13.36 1.06
CA ALA A 273 1.68 -12.03 1.42
C ALA A 273 0.64 -11.51 0.40
N ALA A 274 0.94 -11.64 -0.90
CA ALA A 274 0.02 -11.26 -1.95
C ALA A 274 -1.29 -12.09 -1.93
N LEU A 275 -1.18 -13.41 -1.69
CA LEU A 275 -2.34 -14.28 -1.54
C LEU A 275 -3.18 -13.90 -0.32
N PHE A 276 -2.57 -13.53 0.81
CA PHE A 276 -3.31 -13.02 1.97
C PHE A 276 -4.14 -11.79 1.60
N LEU A 277 -3.54 -10.80 0.93
CA LEU A 277 -4.27 -9.59 0.51
C LEU A 277 -5.44 -9.91 -0.43
N LYS A 278 -5.24 -10.88 -1.34
CA LYS A 278 -6.26 -11.32 -2.30
C LYS A 278 -7.51 -11.89 -1.62
N GLU A 279 -7.44 -12.42 -0.41
CA GLU A 279 -8.61 -12.90 0.34
C GLU A 279 -9.58 -11.76 0.69
N PHE A 280 -9.09 -10.51 0.71
CA PHE A 280 -9.87 -9.32 1.06
C PHE A 280 -10.45 -8.58 -0.16
N VAL A 281 -10.31 -9.15 -1.36
CA VAL A 281 -10.78 -8.56 -2.62
C VAL A 281 -11.60 -9.60 -3.39
N GLU A 282 -12.82 -9.24 -3.78
CA GLU A 282 -13.76 -10.15 -4.45
C GLU A 282 -14.53 -9.48 -5.59
N SER A 283 -14.92 -8.22 -5.41
CA SER A 283 -15.84 -7.52 -6.32
C SER A 283 -15.13 -6.67 -7.39
N ALA A 284 -13.88 -6.30 -7.17
CA ALA A 284 -13.10 -5.55 -8.14
C ALA A 284 -12.90 -6.36 -9.44
N LYS A 285 -13.10 -5.73 -10.60
CA LYS A 285 -12.90 -6.41 -11.90
C LYS A 285 -11.42 -6.75 -12.12
N LEU A 286 -10.54 -5.84 -11.73
CA LEU A 286 -9.09 -5.99 -11.79
C LEU A 286 -8.49 -5.71 -10.41
N PHE A 287 -7.72 -6.66 -9.88
CA PHE A 287 -6.94 -6.47 -8.67
C PHE A 287 -5.44 -6.53 -8.96
N VAL A 288 -4.69 -5.54 -8.49
CA VAL A 288 -3.23 -5.47 -8.63
C VAL A 288 -2.57 -5.16 -7.29
N HIS A 289 -1.51 -5.89 -6.94
CA HIS A 289 -0.70 -5.61 -5.76
C HIS A 289 0.75 -5.36 -6.18
N PHE A 290 1.31 -4.22 -5.79
CA PHE A 290 2.75 -3.93 -5.89
C PHE A 290 3.43 -4.06 -4.53
N ASP A 291 4.52 -4.82 -4.48
CA ASP A 291 5.42 -4.88 -3.32
C ASP A 291 6.68 -4.07 -3.65
N VAL A 292 6.66 -2.78 -3.33
CA VAL A 292 7.71 -1.81 -3.68
C VAL A 292 8.78 -1.75 -2.59
N TYR A 293 10.03 -1.43 -2.96
CA TYR A 293 11.07 -1.21 -1.96
C TYR A 293 11.07 0.23 -1.43
N ALA A 294 10.65 1.19 -2.27
CA ALA A 294 10.57 2.62 -1.99
C ALA A 294 11.92 3.25 -1.57
N TRP A 295 13.04 2.67 -1.99
CA TRP A 295 14.37 3.11 -1.58
C TRP A 295 15.44 2.77 -2.61
N THR A 296 16.45 3.63 -2.71
CA THR A 296 17.68 3.41 -3.47
C THR A 296 18.85 3.36 -2.49
N ASP A 297 19.55 2.22 -2.44
CA ASP A 297 20.65 2.01 -1.49
C ASP A 297 21.93 2.77 -1.89
N ARG A 298 22.15 2.96 -3.19
CA ARG A 298 23.32 3.68 -3.74
C ARG A 298 22.87 4.63 -4.83
N SER A 299 23.32 5.89 -4.73
CA SER A 299 23.02 6.91 -5.73
C SER A 299 23.45 6.47 -7.13
N SER A 300 22.60 6.75 -8.11
CA SER A 300 22.88 6.63 -9.54
C SER A 300 22.30 7.85 -10.29
N PRO A 301 22.65 8.09 -11.56
CA PRO A 301 22.11 9.23 -12.31
C PRO A 301 20.58 9.29 -12.26
N GLY A 302 20.02 10.38 -11.72
CA GLY A 302 18.58 10.58 -11.56
C GLY A 302 17.92 9.89 -10.35
N ARG A 303 18.66 9.05 -9.61
CA ARG A 303 18.18 8.28 -8.46
C ARG A 303 19.11 8.48 -7.25
N PRO A 304 18.92 9.55 -6.45
CA PRO A 304 19.73 9.76 -5.25
C PRO A 304 19.53 8.63 -4.24
N ALA A 305 20.53 8.34 -3.40
CA ALA A 305 20.35 7.42 -2.29
C ALA A 305 19.29 7.97 -1.31
N GLY A 306 18.35 7.12 -0.90
CA GLY A 306 17.18 7.55 -0.13
C GLY A 306 15.90 6.97 -0.68
N ALA A 307 14.78 7.63 -0.39
CA ALA A 307 13.49 7.32 -0.98
C ALA A 307 13.53 7.30 -2.50
N GLU A 308 12.71 6.43 -3.10
CA GLU A 308 12.51 6.41 -4.55
C GLU A 308 11.07 6.05 -4.92
N ALA A 309 10.55 6.68 -5.97
CA ALA A 309 9.29 6.36 -6.60
C ALA A 309 9.49 5.22 -7.62
N GLN A 310 8.73 4.14 -7.46
CA GLN A 310 8.79 2.95 -8.32
C GLN A 310 7.38 2.58 -8.80
N ALA A 311 7.26 2.07 -10.02
CA ALA A 311 6.03 1.59 -10.66
C ALA A 311 4.90 2.64 -10.89
N ILE A 312 4.95 3.83 -10.30
CA ILE A 312 3.87 4.83 -10.45
C ILE A 312 3.81 5.42 -11.86
N ARG A 313 4.94 5.50 -12.58
CA ARG A 313 4.96 6.02 -13.95
C ARG A 313 4.41 4.98 -14.91
N ALA A 314 4.81 3.73 -14.73
CA ALA A 314 4.24 2.60 -15.48
C ALA A 314 2.72 2.51 -15.30
N MET A 315 2.25 2.56 -14.06
CA MET A 315 0.81 2.50 -13.76
C MET A 315 0.06 3.71 -14.30
N TYR A 316 0.64 4.91 -14.22
CA TYR A 316 0.03 6.12 -14.79
C TYR A 316 -0.16 6.01 -16.30
N GLU A 317 0.84 5.52 -17.06
CA GLU A 317 0.68 5.31 -18.50
C GLU A 317 -0.42 4.31 -18.85
N VAL A 318 -0.52 3.21 -18.10
CA VAL A 318 -1.61 2.24 -18.28
C VAL A 318 -2.98 2.89 -18.04
N LEU A 319 -3.13 3.66 -16.95
CA LEU A 319 -4.39 4.35 -16.66
C LEU A 319 -4.71 5.42 -17.71
N LYS A 320 -3.72 6.19 -18.16
CA LYS A 320 -3.87 7.22 -19.19
C LYS A 320 -4.29 6.62 -20.54
N SER A 321 -3.72 5.47 -20.90
CA SER A 321 -4.08 4.72 -22.11
C SER A 321 -5.51 4.18 -22.06
N ARG A 322 -5.92 3.61 -20.91
CA ARG A 322 -7.26 3.04 -20.70
C ARG A 322 -8.36 4.08 -20.54
N TYR A 323 -8.03 5.24 -19.99
CA TYR A 323 -8.96 6.33 -19.71
C TYR A 323 -8.44 7.63 -20.33
N PRO A 324 -8.46 7.76 -21.67
CA PRO A 324 -7.97 8.97 -22.33
C PRO A 324 -8.92 10.15 -22.06
N SER A 325 -8.36 11.30 -21.68
CA SER A 325 -9.10 12.57 -21.66
C SER A 325 -9.56 12.91 -23.09
N THR A 326 -10.84 13.24 -23.26
CA THR A 326 -11.42 13.69 -24.53
C THR A 326 -10.97 15.08 -24.93
#